data_AF-A0A834PPP7-F1
#
_entry.id   AF-A0A834PPP7-F1
#
_cell.length_a   1.000
_cell.length_b   1.000
_cell.length_c   1.000
_cell.angle_alpha   90.00
_cell.angle_beta   90.00
_cell.angle_gamma   90.00
#
_symmetry.space_group_name_H-M   'P 1'
#
loop_
_entity.id
_entity.type
_entity.pdbx_description
1 polymer ?
#
loop_
_entity_poly.entity_id
_entity_poly.type
_entity_poly.pdbx_seq_one_letter_code
_entity_poly.pdbx_strand_id
1 'polypeptide(L)'
;MQSTAATTEGISSPHYGIYTLPTFKFQPRNESLDWRRISALDVDRVARELDVATLQENIAGITFCNLDREVCSRCGHPVDVVLLKVLRLAQLIIEYLLHCQDCLSASVAQLEARLQASLGQQQRGQQELGRQADELKGVREESRRRRKMISTLQQLLMQTGAHSYHTCHLCDKTFMNATFLRGHIQRRHAGVAEGAPGKQKQEKPVEEVLEELQAKLKWTQGELEAQREAERQRQLQLQEENERLQASLSQDQRKAAAQSQRQINALQAQLQEQARLIASQEEMIQTLSLRKVEKLEDSPHEQQKVLAALRQNPSLLKQFRPILEDTLQEKMEDMGIKRDAKGIPVQTFKHLESLLRAQREQRARKFSEFLSLREKLVKETIRRVKERQTEASVFHQDGQPPGVIPAGGDAELELVASLTSCSDMRPPLHVALLDLL
;
A
#
# COMPACT_ATOMS: atom_id res chain seq x y z
N MET A 1 -42.94 -0.72 34.62
CA MET A 1 -43.41 -0.41 33.25
C MET A 1 -42.71 0.87 32.82
N GLN A 2 -41.92 0.77 31.73
CA GLN A 2 -41.29 1.85 30.95
C GLN A 2 -40.18 2.66 31.64
N SER A 3 -38.93 2.24 31.40
CA SER A 3 -37.74 3.09 31.48
C SER A 3 -37.27 3.42 30.07
N THR A 4 -37.15 4.70 29.79
CA THR A 4 -36.61 5.29 28.56
C THR A 4 -35.09 5.12 28.51
N ALA A 5 -34.60 4.46 27.47
CA ALA A 5 -33.19 4.24 27.22
C ALA A 5 -32.60 5.44 26.46
N ALA A 6 -31.59 6.08 27.05
CA ALA A 6 -30.73 7.06 26.38
C ALA A 6 -29.63 6.32 25.61
N THR A 7 -29.63 6.48 24.29
CA THR A 7 -28.62 5.99 23.36
C THR A 7 -27.35 6.82 23.49
N THR A 8 -26.27 6.20 23.98
CA THR A 8 -24.91 6.75 23.96
C THR A 8 -24.23 6.35 22.65
N GLU A 9 -24.06 7.33 21.76
CA GLU A 9 -23.30 7.17 20.52
C GLU A 9 -21.80 7.03 20.83
N GLY A 10 -21.31 5.79 20.78
CA GLY A 10 -19.89 5.47 20.83
C GLY A 10 -19.19 5.83 19.53
N ILE A 11 -18.18 6.69 19.64
CA ILE A 11 -17.25 7.08 18.58
C ILE A 11 -16.59 5.81 18.03
N SER A 12 -17.12 5.32 16.92
CA SER A 12 -16.61 4.17 16.20
C SER A 12 -15.65 4.65 15.12
N SER A 13 -14.40 4.22 15.19
CA SER A 13 -13.39 4.38 14.13
C SER A 13 -13.97 4.00 12.77
N PRO A 14 -13.66 4.74 11.69
CA PRO A 14 -14.11 4.38 10.36
C PRO A 14 -13.40 3.09 9.94
N HIS A 15 -14.17 2.00 9.93
CA HIS A 15 -13.78 0.73 9.35
C HIS A 15 -13.24 0.96 7.93
N TYR A 16 -11.97 0.59 7.71
CA TYR A 16 -11.42 0.42 6.37
C TYR A 16 -12.13 -0.78 5.74
N GLY A 17 -13.26 -0.50 5.08
CA GLY A 17 -14.03 -1.50 4.34
C GLY A 17 -13.18 -2.05 3.20
N ILE A 18 -12.90 -3.35 3.28
CA ILE A 18 -12.31 -4.12 2.19
C ILE A 18 -13.26 -4.03 0.99
N TYR A 19 -12.71 -3.61 -0.14
CA TYR A 19 -13.44 -3.43 -1.40
C TYR A 19 -13.87 -4.80 -1.94
N THR A 20 -15.15 -5.13 -1.81
CA THR A 20 -15.75 -6.26 -2.54
C THR A 20 -16.50 -5.72 -3.73
N LEU A 21 -15.81 -5.53 -4.86
CA LEU A 21 -16.48 -5.29 -6.12
C LEU A 21 -17.25 -6.58 -6.50
N PRO A 22 -18.52 -6.47 -6.92
CA PRO A 22 -19.28 -7.65 -7.33
C PRO A 22 -18.61 -8.34 -8.51
N THR A 23 -18.56 -9.67 -8.47
CA THR A 23 -17.96 -10.49 -9.52
C THR A 23 -18.63 -10.24 -10.87
N PHE A 24 -17.88 -9.71 -11.84
CA PHE A 24 -18.38 -9.43 -13.18
C PHE A 24 -18.61 -10.71 -13.99
N LYS A 25 -19.77 -10.79 -14.65
CA LYS A 25 -20.11 -11.84 -15.62
C LYS A 25 -20.97 -11.24 -16.71
N PHE A 26 -20.63 -11.55 -17.97
CA PHE A 26 -21.42 -11.14 -19.12
C PHE A 26 -22.83 -11.72 -19.05
N GLN A 27 -23.83 -10.89 -19.29
CA GLN A 27 -25.24 -11.29 -19.24
C GLN A 27 -25.69 -12.03 -20.52
N PRO A 28 -26.69 -12.92 -20.43
CA PRO A 28 -27.36 -13.49 -21.60
C PRO A 28 -28.01 -12.39 -22.46
N ARG A 29 -28.12 -12.64 -23.76
CA ARG A 29 -28.50 -11.62 -24.75
C ARG A 29 -29.85 -12.01 -25.33
N ASN A 30 -30.89 -11.49 -24.70
CA ASN A 30 -32.28 -11.92 -24.91
C ASN A 30 -33.19 -10.81 -25.44
N GLU A 31 -32.67 -9.59 -25.57
CA GLU A 31 -33.46 -8.44 -26.04
C GLU A 31 -33.54 -8.42 -27.57
N SER A 32 -34.64 -7.91 -28.11
CA SER A 32 -34.80 -7.68 -29.55
C SER A 32 -34.50 -6.23 -29.90
N LEU A 33 -33.85 -6.00 -31.04
CA LEU A 33 -33.52 -4.64 -31.46
C LEU A 33 -34.73 -3.98 -32.16
N ASP A 34 -35.07 -2.75 -31.78
CA ASP A 34 -36.06 -1.95 -32.52
C ASP A 34 -35.42 -1.36 -33.78
N TRP A 35 -35.51 -2.13 -34.87
CA TRP A 35 -34.99 -1.73 -36.17
C TRP A 35 -35.58 -0.43 -36.71
N ARG A 36 -36.81 -0.06 -36.33
CA ARG A 36 -37.42 1.21 -36.78
C ARG A 36 -36.74 2.39 -36.11
N ARG A 37 -36.53 2.29 -34.80
CA ARG A 37 -35.83 3.31 -34.02
C ARG A 37 -34.38 3.49 -34.49
N ILE A 38 -33.66 2.37 -34.70
CA ILE A 38 -32.29 2.39 -35.20
C ILE A 38 -32.20 2.96 -36.63
N SER A 39 -33.17 2.63 -37.50
CA SER A 39 -33.16 3.16 -38.88
C SER A 39 -33.48 4.65 -38.97
N ALA A 40 -34.24 5.19 -38.01
CA ALA A 40 -34.56 6.62 -37.94
C ALA A 40 -33.45 7.47 -37.29
N LEU A 41 -32.45 6.81 -36.69
CA LEU A 41 -31.37 7.47 -35.98
C LEU A 41 -30.35 8.07 -36.97
N ASP A 42 -30.16 9.39 -36.90
CA ASP A 42 -29.11 10.09 -37.64
C ASP A 42 -27.78 10.02 -36.85
N VAL A 43 -26.98 9.00 -37.17
CA VAL A 43 -25.70 8.74 -36.49
C VAL A 43 -24.69 9.87 -36.74
N ASP A 44 -24.72 10.49 -37.92
CA ASP A 44 -23.79 11.57 -38.25
C ASP A 44 -24.10 12.82 -37.43
N ARG A 45 -25.39 13.12 -37.19
CA ARG A 45 -25.78 14.19 -36.27
C ARG A 45 -25.32 13.91 -34.85
N VAL A 46 -25.54 12.70 -34.34
CA VAL A 46 -25.10 12.29 -32.99
C VAL A 46 -23.59 12.46 -32.82
N ALA A 47 -22.80 12.10 -33.84
CA ALA A 47 -21.35 12.26 -33.82
C ALA A 47 -20.92 13.74 -33.87
N ARG A 48 -21.54 14.56 -34.73
CA ARG A 48 -21.20 15.99 -34.85
C ARG A 48 -21.57 16.80 -33.61
N GLU A 49 -22.71 16.49 -33.00
CA GLU A 49 -23.26 17.24 -31.87
C GLU A 49 -22.83 16.66 -30.51
N LEU A 50 -22.16 15.51 -30.49
CA LEU A 50 -21.82 14.78 -29.27
C LEU A 50 -23.05 14.53 -28.39
N ASP A 51 -24.15 14.11 -29.01
CA ASP A 51 -25.42 13.87 -28.32
C ASP A 51 -25.36 12.58 -27.49
N VAL A 52 -24.78 12.71 -26.30
CA VAL A 52 -24.63 11.62 -25.33
C VAL A 52 -25.99 11.11 -24.85
N ALA A 53 -27.03 11.96 -24.80
CA ALA A 53 -28.35 11.54 -24.36
C ALA A 53 -28.93 10.49 -25.32
N THR A 54 -28.87 10.78 -26.63
CA THR A 54 -29.30 9.82 -27.66
C THR A 54 -28.46 8.53 -27.63
N LEU A 55 -27.14 8.61 -27.40
CA LEU A 55 -26.31 7.42 -27.24
C LEU A 55 -26.75 6.58 -26.02
N GLN A 56 -26.99 7.24 -24.87
CA GLN A 56 -27.38 6.58 -23.63
C GLN A 56 -28.76 5.91 -23.73
N GLU A 57 -29.69 6.48 -24.49
CA GLU A 57 -30.99 5.86 -24.73
C GLU A 57 -30.92 4.57 -25.55
N ASN A 58 -29.91 4.44 -26.42
CA ASN A 58 -29.77 3.29 -27.33
C ASN A 58 -28.76 2.25 -26.82
N ILE A 59 -27.89 2.61 -25.86
CA ILE A 59 -26.78 1.75 -25.42
C ILE A 59 -27.25 0.40 -24.90
N ALA A 60 -28.32 0.35 -24.11
CA ALA A 60 -28.85 -0.89 -23.55
C ALA A 60 -29.36 -1.82 -24.66
N GLY A 61 -30.20 -1.30 -25.56
CA GLY A 61 -30.78 -2.07 -26.67
C GLY A 61 -29.76 -2.58 -27.66
N ILE A 62 -28.61 -1.92 -27.81
CA ILE A 62 -27.49 -2.41 -28.65
C ILE A 62 -26.64 -3.43 -27.90
N THR A 63 -26.35 -3.16 -26.62
CA THR A 63 -25.45 -4.00 -25.81
C THR A 63 -26.06 -5.36 -25.53
N PHE A 64 -27.36 -5.43 -25.22
CA PHE A 64 -28.02 -6.63 -24.72
C PHE A 64 -28.88 -7.37 -25.76
N CYS A 65 -28.93 -6.92 -27.01
CA CYS A 65 -29.72 -7.58 -28.04
C CYS A 65 -29.14 -8.92 -28.51
N ASN A 66 -30.04 -9.82 -28.93
CA ASN A 66 -29.71 -11.08 -29.55
C ASN A 66 -29.45 -10.90 -31.05
N LEU A 67 -28.23 -11.17 -31.51
CA LEU A 67 -27.85 -11.03 -32.92
C LEU A 67 -27.98 -12.34 -33.72
N ASP A 68 -28.20 -13.49 -33.06
CA ASP A 68 -28.15 -14.80 -33.70
C ASP A 68 -29.34 -15.08 -34.63
N ARG A 69 -30.41 -14.29 -34.51
CA ARG A 69 -31.67 -14.46 -35.24
C ARG A 69 -32.02 -13.30 -36.16
N GLU A 70 -31.16 -12.28 -36.22
CA GLU A 70 -31.43 -11.06 -36.96
C GLU A 70 -31.10 -11.22 -38.45
N VAL A 71 -32.04 -10.83 -39.31
CA VAL A 71 -31.92 -10.86 -40.77
C VAL A 71 -32.01 -9.47 -41.34
N CYS A 72 -31.46 -9.25 -42.54
CA CYS A 72 -31.55 -7.96 -43.19
C CYS A 72 -33.03 -7.58 -43.42
N SER A 73 -33.47 -6.45 -42.88
CA SER A 73 -34.84 -5.95 -43.00
C SER A 73 -35.28 -5.63 -44.43
N ARG A 74 -34.33 -5.45 -45.37
CA ARG A 74 -34.60 -5.11 -46.78
C ARG A 74 -34.66 -6.33 -47.70
N CYS A 75 -33.85 -7.36 -47.47
CA CYS A 75 -33.75 -8.50 -48.39
C CYS A 75 -33.91 -9.87 -47.71
N GLY A 76 -34.11 -9.93 -46.39
CA GLY A 76 -34.34 -11.17 -45.64
C GLY A 76 -33.13 -12.11 -45.54
N HIS A 77 -31.98 -11.73 -46.09
CA HIS A 77 -30.78 -12.55 -46.04
C HIS A 77 -30.09 -12.49 -44.66
N PRO A 78 -29.38 -13.56 -44.25
CA PRO A 78 -28.54 -13.54 -43.06
C PRO A 78 -27.50 -12.42 -43.14
N VAL A 79 -27.23 -11.78 -42.00
CA VAL A 79 -26.16 -10.80 -41.88
C VAL A 79 -24.80 -11.48 -42.00
N ASP A 80 -23.81 -10.79 -42.57
CA ASP A 80 -22.45 -11.30 -42.69
C ASP A 80 -21.88 -11.74 -41.32
N VAL A 81 -21.32 -12.95 -41.30
CA VAL A 81 -20.84 -13.59 -40.06
C VAL A 81 -19.66 -12.86 -39.43
N VAL A 82 -18.80 -12.22 -40.23
CA VAL A 82 -17.68 -11.42 -39.73
C VAL A 82 -18.18 -10.13 -39.09
N LEU A 83 -19.15 -9.45 -39.73
CA LEU A 83 -19.79 -8.26 -39.15
C LEU A 83 -20.54 -8.60 -37.85
N LEU A 84 -21.22 -9.74 -37.78
CA LEU A 84 -21.86 -10.22 -36.54
C LEU A 84 -20.84 -10.46 -35.43
N LYS A 85 -19.65 -11.00 -35.74
CA LYS A 85 -18.56 -11.15 -34.76
C LYS A 85 -18.03 -9.81 -34.28
N VAL A 86 -17.90 -8.81 -35.16
CA VAL A 86 -17.49 -7.45 -34.78
C VAL A 86 -18.52 -6.80 -33.86
N LEU A 87 -19.80 -6.88 -34.21
CA LEU A 87 -20.90 -6.38 -33.36
C LEU A 87 -20.94 -7.12 -32.02
N ARG A 88 -20.73 -8.44 -32.02
CA ARG A 88 -20.67 -9.23 -30.79
C ARG A 88 -19.51 -8.81 -29.90
N LEU A 89 -18.34 -8.54 -30.48
CA LEU A 89 -17.20 -8.02 -29.74
C LEU A 89 -17.50 -6.63 -29.18
N ALA A 90 -18.14 -5.76 -29.96
CA ALA A 90 -18.59 -4.44 -29.50
C ALA A 90 -19.56 -4.54 -28.31
N GLN A 91 -20.55 -5.45 -28.35
CA GLN A 91 -21.47 -5.69 -27.24
C GLN A 91 -20.75 -6.09 -25.95
N LEU A 92 -19.72 -6.94 -26.03
CA LEU A 92 -18.94 -7.36 -24.87
C LEU A 92 -18.07 -6.21 -24.33
N ILE A 93 -17.45 -5.45 -25.23
CA ILE A 93 -16.67 -4.27 -24.86
C ILE A 93 -17.57 -3.24 -24.15
N ILE A 94 -18.74 -2.94 -24.71
CA ILE A 94 -19.66 -1.95 -24.13
C ILE A 94 -20.17 -2.41 -22.76
N GLU A 95 -20.57 -3.68 -22.59
CA GLU A 95 -20.99 -4.19 -21.26
C GLU A 95 -19.86 -4.09 -20.23
N TYR A 96 -18.61 -4.41 -20.63
CA TYR A 96 -17.47 -4.27 -19.74
C TYR A 96 -17.21 -2.80 -19.38
N LEU A 97 -17.33 -1.88 -20.35
CA LEU A 97 -17.18 -0.44 -20.09
C LEU A 97 -18.28 0.10 -19.17
N LEU A 98 -19.52 -0.35 -19.31
CA LEU A 98 -20.61 -0.03 -18.39
C LEU A 98 -20.31 -0.54 -16.97
N HIS A 99 -19.83 -1.78 -16.85
CA HIS A 99 -19.38 -2.30 -15.55
C HIS A 99 -18.24 -1.47 -14.94
N CYS A 100 -17.25 -1.08 -15.73
CA CYS A 100 -16.18 -0.19 -15.28
C CYS A 100 -16.73 1.16 -14.82
N GLN A 101 -17.68 1.75 -15.56
CA GLN A 101 -18.34 2.99 -15.18
C GLN A 101 -19.05 2.86 -13.84
N ASP A 102 -19.80 1.78 -13.61
CA ASP A 102 -20.49 1.53 -12.34
C ASP A 102 -19.49 1.36 -11.18
N CYS A 103 -18.41 0.60 -11.39
CA CYS A 103 -17.36 0.39 -10.39
C CYS A 103 -16.68 1.71 -10.00
N LEU A 104 -16.33 2.52 -11.01
CA LEU A 104 -15.70 3.82 -10.79
C LEU A 104 -16.66 4.79 -10.11
N SER A 105 -17.92 4.83 -10.54
CA SER A 105 -18.94 5.72 -9.95
C SER A 105 -19.20 5.37 -8.48
N ALA A 106 -19.33 4.07 -8.16
CA ALA A 106 -19.47 3.61 -6.78
C ALA A 106 -18.23 3.95 -5.93
N SER A 107 -17.02 3.78 -6.49
CA SER A 107 -15.77 4.12 -5.81
C SER A 107 -15.68 5.63 -5.50
N VAL A 108 -16.02 6.48 -6.47
CA VAL A 108 -16.05 7.94 -6.29
C VAL A 108 -17.06 8.33 -5.21
N ALA A 109 -18.30 7.86 -5.31
CA ALA A 109 -19.34 8.17 -4.31
C ALA A 109 -18.93 7.74 -2.88
N GLN A 110 -18.27 6.60 -2.74
CA GLN A 110 -17.77 6.14 -1.45
C GLN A 110 -16.61 7.01 -0.93
N LEU A 111 -15.67 7.41 -1.79
CA LEU A 111 -14.57 8.30 -1.42
C LEU A 111 -15.10 9.69 -1.00
N GLU A 112 -16.09 10.21 -1.70
CA GLU A 112 -16.77 11.45 -1.34
C GLU A 112 -17.44 11.36 0.04
N ALA A 113 -18.19 10.28 0.29
CA ALA A 113 -18.83 10.05 1.59
C ALA A 113 -17.80 9.95 2.73
N ARG A 114 -16.66 9.28 2.49
CA ARG A 114 -15.55 9.20 3.46
C ARG A 114 -14.92 10.56 3.73
N LEU A 115 -14.71 11.37 2.69
CA LEU A 115 -14.19 12.72 2.81
C LEU A 115 -15.13 13.59 3.64
N GLN A 116 -16.44 13.57 3.34
CA GLN A 116 -17.45 14.30 4.09
C GLN A 116 -17.50 13.90 5.56
N ALA A 117 -17.44 12.59 5.85
CA ALA A 117 -17.39 12.09 7.23
C ALA A 117 -16.15 12.59 7.98
N SER A 118 -14.98 12.56 7.33
CA SER A 118 -13.72 13.04 7.92
C SER A 118 -13.75 14.55 8.18
N LEU A 119 -14.27 15.35 7.25
CA LEU A 119 -14.47 16.79 7.43
C LEU A 119 -15.41 17.08 8.62
N GLY A 120 -16.51 16.33 8.74
CA GLY A 120 -17.44 16.46 9.86
C GLY A 120 -16.82 16.07 11.22
N GLN A 121 -15.92 15.08 11.26
CA GLN A 121 -15.15 14.76 12.46
C GLN A 121 -14.15 15.87 12.81
N GLN A 122 -13.45 16.40 11.81
CA GLN A 122 -12.48 17.48 11.98
C GLN A 122 -13.15 18.75 12.51
N GLN A 123 -14.32 19.12 11.98
CA GLN A 123 -15.08 20.29 12.45
C GLN A 123 -15.53 20.12 13.91
N ARG A 124 -16.06 18.94 14.27
CA ARG A 124 -16.42 18.64 15.67
C ARG A 124 -15.21 18.71 16.60
N GLY A 125 -14.07 18.17 16.18
CA GLY A 125 -12.82 18.29 16.93
C GLY A 125 -12.37 19.73 17.14
N GLN A 126 -12.47 20.58 16.11
CA GLN A 126 -12.15 22.01 16.23
C GLN A 126 -13.09 22.74 17.20
N GLN A 127 -14.39 22.43 17.17
CA GLN A 127 -15.36 23.01 18.12
C GLN A 127 -15.03 22.63 19.56
N GLU A 128 -14.71 21.37 19.83
CA GLU A 128 -14.34 20.92 21.17
C GLU A 128 -13.02 21.52 21.64
N LEU A 129 -12.01 21.63 20.76
CA LEU A 129 -10.76 22.33 21.08
C LEU A 129 -11.01 23.81 21.41
N GLY A 130 -11.89 24.48 20.67
CA GLY A 130 -12.33 25.84 20.98
C GLY A 130 -12.96 25.93 22.37
N ARG A 131 -13.89 25.02 22.68
CA ARG A 131 -14.56 24.94 23.98
C ARG A 131 -13.56 24.75 25.13
N GLN A 132 -12.61 23.82 24.97
CA GLN A 132 -11.56 23.57 25.97
C GLN A 132 -10.62 24.77 26.13
N ALA A 133 -10.29 25.47 25.05
CA ALA A 133 -9.47 26.68 25.12
C ALA A 133 -10.15 27.81 25.91
N ASP A 134 -11.46 28.00 25.70
CA ASP A 134 -12.26 28.97 26.44
C ASP A 134 -12.39 28.60 27.93
N GLU A 135 -12.59 27.32 28.23
CA GLU A 135 -12.63 26.82 29.62
C GLU A 135 -11.28 27.04 30.33
N LEU A 136 -10.17 26.71 29.67
CA LEU A 136 -8.83 26.97 30.20
C LEU A 136 -8.56 28.46 30.42
N LYS A 137 -9.05 29.32 29.52
CA LYS A 137 -8.97 30.77 29.69
C LYS A 137 -9.74 31.22 30.93
N GLY A 138 -10.96 30.72 31.12
CA GLY A 138 -11.77 30.99 32.32
C GLY A 138 -11.07 30.57 33.61
N VAL A 139 -10.55 29.35 33.67
CA VAL A 139 -9.81 28.84 34.84
C VAL A 139 -8.55 29.68 35.12
N ARG A 140 -7.81 30.09 34.08
CA ARG A 140 -6.63 30.96 34.22
C ARG A 140 -7.00 32.33 34.81
N GLU A 141 -8.09 32.92 34.34
CA GLU A 141 -8.60 34.20 34.84
C GLU A 141 -9.03 34.09 36.31
N GLU A 142 -9.76 33.04 36.68
CA GLU A 142 -10.16 32.80 38.07
C GLU A 142 -8.95 32.57 38.98
N SER A 143 -8.00 31.75 38.54
CA SER A 143 -6.74 31.52 39.24
C SER A 143 -5.96 32.83 39.46
N ARG A 144 -5.94 33.73 38.46
CA ARG A 144 -5.35 35.06 38.58
C ARG A 144 -6.09 35.92 39.62
N ARG A 145 -7.43 35.88 39.66
CA ARG A 145 -8.24 36.60 40.66
C ARG A 145 -7.94 36.08 42.07
N ARG A 146 -7.89 34.76 42.27
CA ARG A 146 -7.55 34.13 43.57
C ARG A 146 -6.15 34.53 44.04
N ARG A 147 -5.14 34.50 43.15
CA ARG A 147 -3.77 34.97 43.49
C ARG A 147 -3.73 36.43 43.93
N LYS A 148 -4.44 37.33 43.23
CA LYS A 148 -4.54 38.74 43.63
C LYS A 148 -5.15 38.90 45.03
N MET A 149 -6.25 38.20 45.30
CA MET A 149 -6.92 38.23 46.60
C MET A 149 -6.01 37.74 47.73
N ILE A 150 -5.31 36.62 47.53
CA ILE A 150 -4.33 36.11 48.50
C ILE A 150 -3.23 37.13 48.76
N SER A 151 -2.69 37.76 47.70
CA SER A 151 -1.66 38.81 47.84
C SER A 151 -2.16 40.01 48.63
N THR A 152 -3.39 40.48 48.40
CA THR A 152 -4.00 41.58 49.17
C THR A 152 -4.22 41.20 50.63
N LEU A 153 -4.71 39.99 50.92
CA LEU A 153 -4.87 39.50 52.28
C LEU A 153 -3.52 39.39 53.01
N GLN A 154 -2.49 38.87 52.34
CA GLN A 154 -1.13 38.80 52.90
C GLN A 154 -0.58 40.20 53.22
N GLN A 155 -0.77 41.18 52.34
CA GLN A 155 -0.37 42.56 52.58
C GLN A 155 -1.07 43.16 53.83
N LEU A 156 -2.37 42.94 53.98
CA LEU A 156 -3.13 43.39 55.16
C LEU A 156 -2.62 42.73 56.46
N LEU A 157 -2.31 41.44 56.42
CA LEU A 157 -1.73 40.72 57.56
C LEU A 157 -0.35 41.29 57.95
N MET A 158 0.50 41.61 56.97
CA MET A 158 1.80 42.25 57.21
C MET A 158 1.68 43.66 57.83
N GLN A 159 0.69 44.45 57.40
CA GLN A 159 0.41 45.77 57.97
C GLN A 159 -0.04 45.69 59.44
N THR A 160 -0.82 44.66 59.78
CA THR A 160 -1.24 44.40 61.17
C THR A 160 -0.05 44.04 62.07
N GLY A 161 0.99 43.40 61.51
CA GLY A 161 2.24 43.09 62.22
C GLY A 161 3.11 44.31 62.50
N ALA A 162 3.21 45.26 61.56
CA ALA A 162 4.14 46.40 61.65
C ALA A 162 3.67 47.57 62.54
N HIS A 163 2.38 47.65 62.89
CA HIS A 163 1.82 48.70 63.77
C HIS A 163 1.23 48.17 65.07
N SER A 164 1.68 46.99 65.51
CA SER A 164 1.16 46.31 66.71
C SER A 164 1.73 46.82 68.05
N TYR A 165 2.43 47.96 68.04
CA TYR A 165 3.02 48.55 69.24
C TYR A 165 2.22 49.77 69.71
N HIS A 166 1.63 49.66 70.88
CA HIS A 166 0.84 50.70 71.52
C HIS A 166 1.69 51.38 72.59
N THR A 167 2.07 52.63 72.38
CA THR A 167 2.84 53.43 73.34
C THR A 167 1.93 54.05 74.40
N CYS A 168 2.41 54.11 75.63
CA CYS A 168 1.78 54.90 76.67
C CYS A 168 2.07 56.38 76.42
N HIS A 169 1.06 57.23 76.60
CA HIS A 169 1.20 58.68 76.45
C HIS A 169 1.58 59.36 77.78
N LEU A 170 1.59 58.61 78.87
CA LEU A 170 1.89 59.08 80.24
C LEU A 170 3.28 58.63 80.70
N CYS A 171 3.94 57.75 79.95
CA CYS A 171 5.35 57.38 80.09
C CYS A 171 5.84 56.68 78.82
N ASP A 172 7.15 56.53 78.65
CA ASP A 172 7.76 56.00 77.42
C ASP A 172 7.69 54.46 77.26
N LYS A 173 6.65 53.81 77.82
CA LYS A 173 6.50 52.35 77.75
C LYS A 173 5.66 51.94 76.53
N THR A 174 6.16 50.94 75.80
CA THR A 174 5.54 50.41 74.59
C THR A 174 5.02 48.98 74.83
N PHE A 175 3.81 48.70 74.37
CA PHE A 175 3.11 47.43 74.61
C PHE A 175 2.73 46.75 73.29
N MET A 176 2.86 45.43 73.24
CA MET A 176 2.59 44.62 72.03
C MET A 176 1.10 44.47 71.68
N ASN A 177 0.19 44.93 72.54
CA ASN A 177 -1.24 44.96 72.26
C ASN A 177 -1.94 46.07 73.08
N ALA A 178 -3.13 46.46 72.62
CA ALA A 178 -3.91 47.53 73.25
C ALA A 178 -4.44 47.18 74.66
N THR A 179 -4.58 45.88 74.98
CA THR A 179 -5.08 45.41 76.28
C THR A 179 -4.03 45.54 77.38
N PHE A 180 -2.76 45.23 77.09
CA PHE A 180 -1.65 45.43 78.02
C PHE A 180 -1.36 46.91 78.27
N LEU A 181 -1.44 47.76 77.23
CA LEU A 181 -1.35 49.22 77.41
C LEU A 181 -2.45 49.71 78.37
N ARG A 182 -3.70 49.27 78.16
CA ARG A 182 -4.85 49.66 78.99
C ARG A 182 -4.66 49.25 80.45
N GLY A 183 -4.21 48.01 80.69
CA GLY A 183 -3.90 47.53 82.04
C GLY A 183 -2.68 48.20 82.67
N HIS A 184 -1.73 48.69 81.87
CA HIS A 184 -0.61 49.50 82.36
C HIS A 184 -1.06 50.89 82.80
N ILE A 185 -1.83 51.59 81.96
CA ILE A 185 -2.42 52.90 82.31
C ILE A 185 -3.25 52.76 83.59
N GLN A 186 -4.05 51.71 83.69
CA GLN A 186 -4.92 51.52 84.85
C GLN A 186 -4.19 51.16 86.16
N ARG A 187 -2.99 50.58 86.12
CA ARG A 187 -2.25 50.19 87.34
C ARG A 187 -1.17 51.18 87.76
N ARG A 188 -0.61 51.92 86.79
CA ARG A 188 0.54 52.80 87.01
C ARG A 188 0.21 54.28 86.85
N HIS A 189 -0.88 54.58 86.15
CA HIS A 189 -1.31 55.96 85.90
C HIS A 189 -2.73 56.26 86.43
N ALA A 190 -3.50 55.27 86.90
CA ALA A 190 -4.79 55.53 87.56
C ALA A 190 -4.67 55.91 89.04
N GLY A 191 -3.45 56.10 89.55
CA GLY A 191 -3.19 56.43 90.94
C GLY A 191 -3.21 57.92 91.25
N VAL A 192 -4.25 58.67 90.83
CA VAL A 192 -4.82 59.86 91.51
C VAL A 192 -6.19 60.16 90.85
N ALA A 193 -7.25 59.50 91.29
CA ALA A 193 -8.63 60.00 91.20
C ALA A 193 -9.55 59.06 92.00
N GLU A 194 -9.67 59.30 93.31
CA GLU A 194 -10.83 58.85 94.06
C GLU A 194 -12.06 59.68 93.64
N GLY A 195 -13.22 59.02 93.44
CA GLY A 195 -14.50 59.73 93.32
C GLY A 195 -15.63 59.07 92.52
N ALA A 196 -16.19 57.97 93.04
CA ALA A 196 -17.62 57.56 92.94
C ALA A 196 -18.19 57.09 91.56
N PRO A 197 -19.45 56.56 91.51
CA PRO A 197 -19.82 55.21 91.93
C PRO A 197 -20.42 54.35 90.79
N GLY A 198 -20.42 53.03 90.99
CA GLY A 198 -21.47 52.10 90.58
C GLY A 198 -21.90 52.05 89.10
N LYS A 199 -21.26 51.16 88.32
CA LYS A 199 -21.97 50.45 87.23
C LYS A 199 -22.42 49.09 87.78
N GLN A 200 -23.69 49.00 88.21
CA GLN A 200 -24.35 47.69 88.24
C GLN A 200 -24.75 47.34 86.80
N LYS A 201 -23.84 46.70 86.08
CA LYS A 201 -24.26 45.70 85.08
C LYS A 201 -24.37 44.40 85.85
N GLN A 202 -25.54 43.77 85.80
CA GLN A 202 -25.74 42.39 86.24
C GLN A 202 -24.67 41.52 85.57
N GLU A 203 -23.64 41.16 86.33
CA GLU A 203 -22.79 40.03 86.02
C GLU A 203 -23.61 38.80 86.43
N LYS A 204 -24.07 38.03 85.42
CA LYS A 204 -24.48 36.65 85.66
C LYS A 204 -23.33 35.94 86.39
N PRO A 205 -23.59 35.00 87.32
CA PRO A 205 -22.53 34.32 88.06
C PRO A 205 -21.44 33.86 87.10
N VAL A 206 -20.19 34.21 87.38
CA VAL A 206 -19.06 33.86 86.50
C VAL A 206 -19.00 32.35 86.26
N GLU A 207 -19.46 31.53 87.22
CA GLU A 207 -19.73 30.11 87.05
C GLU A 207 -20.68 29.79 85.88
N GLU A 208 -21.80 30.49 85.73
CA GLU A 208 -22.82 30.20 84.71
C GLU A 208 -22.29 30.49 83.29
N VAL A 209 -21.52 31.57 83.14
CA VAL A 209 -20.84 31.89 81.88
C VAL A 209 -19.70 30.92 81.58
N LEU A 210 -18.99 30.44 82.60
CA LEU A 210 -17.93 29.45 82.46
C LEU A 210 -18.49 28.09 82.04
N GLU A 211 -19.59 27.65 82.65
CA GLU A 211 -20.34 26.45 82.27
C GLU A 211 -20.89 26.55 80.84
N GLU A 212 -21.46 27.70 80.44
CA GLU A 212 -21.93 27.93 79.06
C GLU A 212 -20.77 27.86 78.05
N LEU A 213 -19.61 28.42 78.38
CA LEU A 213 -18.41 28.35 77.54
C LEU A 213 -17.83 26.93 77.47
N GLN A 214 -17.84 26.19 78.58
CA GLN A 214 -17.43 24.78 78.60
C GLN A 214 -18.37 23.90 77.76
N ALA A 215 -19.69 24.14 77.84
CA ALA A 215 -20.68 23.46 77.04
C ALA A 215 -20.51 23.77 75.54
N LYS A 216 -20.29 25.05 75.17
CA LYS A 216 -19.99 25.44 73.78
C LYS A 216 -18.69 24.82 73.29
N LEU A 217 -17.64 24.78 74.12
CA LEU A 217 -16.38 24.16 73.74
C LEU A 217 -16.55 22.66 73.47
N LYS A 218 -17.23 21.94 74.36
CA LYS A 218 -17.55 20.50 74.16
C LYS A 218 -18.38 20.27 72.90
N TRP A 219 -19.40 21.11 72.64
CA TRP A 219 -20.20 21.04 71.42
C TRP A 219 -19.34 21.24 70.17
N THR A 220 -18.52 22.31 70.13
CA THR A 220 -17.66 22.60 68.98
C THR A 220 -16.58 21.53 68.77
N GLN A 221 -16.07 20.91 69.85
CA GLN A 221 -15.16 19.78 69.75
C GLN A 221 -15.85 18.56 69.12
N GLY A 222 -17.06 18.23 69.57
CA GLY A 222 -17.85 17.13 68.99
C GLY A 222 -18.20 17.36 67.52
N GLU A 223 -18.59 18.58 67.16
CA GLU A 223 -18.86 18.97 65.76
C GLU A 223 -17.62 18.80 64.87
N LEU A 224 -16.45 19.24 65.35
CA LEU A 224 -15.19 19.10 64.62
C LEU A 224 -14.75 17.64 64.46
N GLU A 225 -14.96 16.82 65.48
CA GLU A 225 -14.70 15.37 65.42
C GLU A 225 -15.63 14.67 64.43
N ALA A 226 -16.93 15.00 64.45
CA ALA A 226 -17.90 14.49 63.48
C ALA A 226 -17.54 14.90 62.04
N GLN A 227 -17.09 16.15 61.84
CA GLN A 227 -16.64 16.63 60.54
C GLN A 227 -15.41 15.85 60.03
N ARG A 228 -14.44 15.57 60.91
CA ARG A 228 -13.25 14.78 60.58
C ARG A 228 -13.57 13.32 60.27
N GLU A 229 -14.52 12.72 60.99
CA GLU A 229 -15.00 11.35 60.72
C GLU A 229 -15.70 11.29 59.35
N ALA A 230 -16.56 12.27 59.05
CA ALA A 230 -17.26 12.37 57.77
C ALA A 230 -16.32 12.62 56.58
N GLU A 231 -15.23 13.36 56.79
CA GLU A 231 -14.18 13.56 55.78
C GLU A 231 -13.37 12.28 55.56
N ARG A 232 -13.00 11.56 56.62
CA ARG A 232 -12.35 10.23 56.51
C ARG A 232 -13.23 9.23 55.76
N GLN A 233 -14.52 9.16 56.06
CA GLN A 233 -15.46 8.29 55.35
C GLN A 233 -15.56 8.65 53.86
N ARG A 234 -15.63 9.94 53.53
CA ARG A 234 -15.60 10.40 52.13
C ARG A 234 -14.31 10.00 51.43
N GLN A 235 -13.16 10.13 52.10
CA GLN A 235 -11.88 9.77 51.52
C GLN A 235 -11.78 8.27 51.23
N LEU A 236 -12.29 7.41 52.12
CA LEU A 236 -12.37 5.96 51.89
C LEU A 236 -13.29 5.61 50.73
N GLN A 237 -14.47 6.23 50.64
CA GLN A 237 -15.40 6.01 49.52
C GLN A 237 -14.79 6.41 48.17
N LEU A 238 -14.11 7.57 48.13
CA LEU A 238 -13.41 8.00 46.92
C LEU A 238 -12.28 7.05 46.56
N GLN A 239 -11.58 6.49 47.55
CA GLN A 239 -10.52 5.53 47.30
C GLN A 239 -11.06 4.21 46.73
N GLU A 240 -12.11 3.64 47.33
CA GLU A 240 -12.77 2.44 46.82
C GLU A 240 -13.32 2.64 45.40
N GLU A 241 -13.93 3.79 45.12
CA GLU A 241 -14.42 4.11 43.79
C GLU A 241 -13.28 4.27 42.78
N ASN A 242 -12.17 4.90 43.17
CA ASN A 242 -11.00 5.04 42.31
C ASN A 242 -10.37 3.67 41.99
N GLU A 243 -10.22 2.79 42.99
CA GLU A 243 -9.75 1.42 42.81
C GLU A 243 -10.68 0.62 41.88
N ARG A 244 -12.01 0.77 42.03
CA ARG A 244 -13.00 0.15 41.15
C ARG A 244 -12.86 0.64 39.70
N LEU A 245 -12.71 1.94 39.51
CA LEU A 245 -12.54 2.55 38.19
C LEU A 245 -11.22 2.13 37.54
N GLN A 246 -10.13 2.06 38.30
CA GLN A 246 -8.84 1.56 37.82
C GLN A 246 -8.91 0.10 37.39
N ALA A 247 -9.59 -0.75 38.17
CA ALA A 247 -9.81 -2.15 37.81
C ALA A 247 -10.63 -2.29 36.52
N SER A 248 -11.70 -1.49 36.37
CA SER A 248 -12.52 -1.46 35.15
C SER A 248 -11.71 -1.03 33.93
N LEU A 249 -10.94 0.06 34.05
CA LEU A 249 -10.10 0.57 32.96
C LEU A 249 -9.05 -0.47 32.52
N SER A 250 -8.40 -1.12 33.48
CA SER A 250 -7.42 -2.19 33.20
C SER A 250 -8.07 -3.38 32.49
N GLN A 251 -9.28 -3.77 32.89
CA GLN A 251 -10.03 -4.83 32.22
C GLN A 251 -10.40 -4.45 30.78
N ASP A 252 -10.86 -3.23 30.57
CA ASP A 252 -11.24 -2.74 29.24
C ASP A 252 -10.04 -2.61 28.32
N GLN A 253 -8.89 -2.15 28.84
CA GLN A 253 -7.62 -2.16 28.11
C GLN A 253 -7.22 -3.58 27.67
N ARG A 254 -7.34 -4.58 28.56
CA ARG A 254 -7.06 -5.98 28.21
C ARG A 254 -8.01 -6.53 27.15
N LYS A 255 -9.30 -6.22 27.24
CA LYS A 255 -10.30 -6.63 26.23
C LYS A 255 -10.01 -6.00 24.87
N ALA A 256 -9.72 -4.69 24.85
CA ALA A 256 -9.37 -3.96 23.64
C ALA A 256 -8.09 -4.52 23.01
N ALA A 257 -7.06 -4.79 23.82
CA ALA A 257 -5.82 -5.40 23.35
C ALA A 257 -6.06 -6.81 22.77
N ALA A 258 -6.86 -7.65 23.44
CA ALA A 258 -7.21 -8.97 22.93
C ALA A 258 -8.01 -8.91 21.62
N GLN A 259 -8.92 -7.95 21.48
CA GLN A 259 -9.67 -7.73 20.24
C GLN A 259 -8.77 -7.26 19.10
N SER A 260 -7.88 -6.30 19.37
CA SER A 260 -6.90 -5.82 18.39
C SER A 260 -5.98 -6.95 17.94
N GLN A 261 -5.48 -7.76 18.87
CA GLN A 261 -4.64 -8.91 18.53
C GLN A 261 -5.36 -9.95 17.67
N ARG A 262 -6.65 -10.21 17.93
CA ARG A 262 -7.47 -11.09 17.08
C ARG A 262 -7.62 -10.54 15.67
N GLN A 263 -7.83 -9.22 15.52
CA GLN A 263 -7.91 -8.59 14.20
C GLN A 263 -6.58 -8.66 13.45
N ILE A 264 -5.45 -8.42 14.14
CA ILE A 264 -4.11 -8.54 13.55
C ILE A 264 -3.88 -9.98 13.06
N ASN A 265 -4.17 -10.98 13.89
CA ASN A 265 -3.99 -12.38 13.51
C ASN A 265 -4.90 -12.77 12.33
N ALA A 266 -6.14 -12.28 12.29
CA ALA A 266 -7.05 -12.53 11.16
C ALA A 266 -6.53 -11.92 9.86
N LEU A 267 -6.04 -10.68 9.90
CA LEU A 267 -5.42 -10.02 8.75
C LEU A 267 -4.15 -10.73 8.28
N GLN A 268 -3.31 -11.18 9.22
CA GLN A 268 -2.12 -11.98 8.91
C GLN A 268 -2.49 -13.29 8.20
N ALA A 269 -3.52 -14.00 8.65
CA ALA A 269 -4.01 -15.20 8.01
C ALA A 269 -4.56 -14.92 6.60
N GLN A 270 -5.29 -13.82 6.41
CA GLN A 270 -5.77 -13.39 5.09
C GLN A 270 -4.61 -13.07 4.14
N LEU A 271 -3.56 -12.38 4.63
CA LEU A 271 -2.37 -12.09 3.83
C LEU A 271 -1.60 -13.35 3.45
N GLN A 272 -1.51 -14.34 4.35
CA GLN A 272 -0.90 -15.62 4.04
C GLN A 272 -1.69 -16.39 2.96
N GLU A 273 -3.02 -16.38 3.03
CA GLU A 273 -3.85 -17.01 2.00
C GLU A 273 -3.71 -16.31 0.64
N GLN A 274 -3.68 -14.97 0.63
CA GLN A 274 -3.40 -14.21 -0.60
C GLN A 274 -2.03 -14.56 -1.17
N ALA A 275 -0.99 -14.66 -0.34
CA ALA A 275 0.35 -15.06 -0.79
C ALA A 275 0.34 -16.49 -1.37
N ARG A 276 -0.41 -17.42 -0.78
CA ARG A 276 -0.57 -18.78 -1.31
C ARG A 276 -1.27 -18.80 -2.66
N LEU A 277 -2.32 -17.99 -2.84
CA LEU A 277 -3.03 -17.85 -4.11
C LEU A 277 -2.12 -17.26 -5.19
N ILE A 278 -1.34 -16.24 -4.87
CA ILE A 278 -0.36 -15.65 -5.79
C ILE A 278 0.66 -16.71 -6.21
N ALA A 279 1.25 -17.44 -5.27
CA ALA A 279 2.22 -18.50 -5.58
C ALA A 279 1.60 -19.59 -6.49
N SER A 280 0.34 -19.98 -6.25
CA SER A 280 -0.37 -20.94 -7.11
C SER A 280 -0.64 -20.38 -8.52
N GLN A 281 -0.99 -19.10 -8.62
CA GLN A 281 -1.17 -18.44 -9.92
C GLN A 281 0.15 -18.32 -10.67
N GLU A 282 1.25 -18.00 -9.99
CA GLU A 282 2.60 -17.98 -10.55
C GLU A 282 3.01 -19.36 -11.08
N GLU A 283 2.76 -20.43 -10.32
CA GLU A 283 2.99 -21.80 -10.77
C GLU A 283 2.14 -22.15 -11.99
N MET A 284 0.87 -21.76 -12.01
CA MET A 284 -0.01 -21.96 -13.17
C MET A 284 0.50 -21.20 -14.41
N ILE A 285 0.93 -19.94 -14.24
CA ILE A 285 1.52 -19.13 -15.31
C ILE A 285 2.80 -19.77 -15.83
N GLN A 286 3.67 -20.27 -14.94
CA GLN A 286 4.87 -21.02 -15.32
C GLN A 286 4.49 -22.29 -16.09
N THR A 287 3.49 -23.05 -15.64
CA THR A 287 3.05 -24.28 -16.32
C THR A 287 2.47 -24.00 -17.71
N LEU A 288 1.68 -22.95 -17.86
CA LEU A 288 1.11 -22.53 -19.15
C LEU A 288 2.19 -21.96 -20.07
N SER A 289 3.19 -21.27 -19.52
CA SER A 289 4.34 -20.77 -20.27
C SER A 289 5.22 -21.92 -20.74
N LEU A 290 5.53 -22.90 -19.87
CA LEU A 290 6.28 -24.10 -20.21
C LEU A 290 5.55 -24.97 -21.24
N ARG A 291 4.22 -25.16 -21.14
CA ARG A 291 3.46 -25.88 -22.18
C ARG A 291 3.42 -25.16 -23.54
N LYS A 292 3.52 -23.83 -23.54
CA LYS A 292 3.62 -23.03 -24.76
C LYS A 292 5.02 -23.11 -25.34
N VAL A 293 6.03 -23.22 -24.49
CA VAL A 293 7.45 -23.38 -24.84
C VAL A 293 7.73 -24.82 -25.31
N GLU A 294 7.25 -25.88 -24.65
CA GLU A 294 7.38 -27.29 -25.10
C GLU A 294 6.74 -27.55 -26.47
N LYS A 295 5.61 -26.91 -26.79
CA LYS A 295 5.00 -26.98 -28.13
C LYS A 295 5.74 -26.17 -29.21
N LEU A 296 6.60 -25.23 -28.81
CA LEU A 296 7.40 -24.38 -29.71
C LEU A 296 8.89 -24.80 -29.78
N GLU A 297 9.38 -25.54 -28.80
CA GLU A 297 10.79 -26.00 -28.72
C GLU A 297 11.02 -27.34 -29.41
N ASP A 298 10.00 -28.21 -29.52
CA ASP A 298 10.16 -29.56 -30.11
C ASP A 298 9.76 -29.65 -31.61
N SER A 299 9.37 -28.56 -32.26
CA SER A 299 9.15 -28.54 -33.72
C SER A 299 10.20 -27.67 -34.42
N PRO A 300 11.38 -28.23 -34.76
CA PRO A 300 12.39 -27.52 -35.56
C PRO A 300 11.82 -27.00 -36.89
N HIS A 301 10.73 -27.57 -37.38
CA HIS A 301 10.06 -27.16 -38.60
C HIS A 301 9.33 -25.81 -38.48
N GLU A 302 8.72 -25.50 -37.32
CA GLU A 302 8.05 -24.21 -37.11
C GLU A 302 9.04 -23.07 -36.87
N GLN A 303 10.12 -23.32 -36.13
CA GLN A 303 11.23 -22.35 -36.01
C GLN A 303 11.87 -22.06 -37.37
N GLN A 304 12.08 -23.09 -38.21
CA GLN A 304 12.60 -22.92 -39.57
C GLN A 304 11.65 -22.10 -40.46
N LYS A 305 10.33 -22.29 -40.33
CA LYS A 305 9.31 -21.52 -41.06
C LYS A 305 9.26 -20.06 -40.62
N VAL A 306 9.32 -19.79 -39.32
CA VAL A 306 9.34 -18.42 -38.77
C VAL A 306 10.61 -17.70 -39.24
N LEU A 307 11.77 -18.36 -39.18
CA LEU A 307 13.04 -17.81 -39.70
C LEU A 307 12.99 -17.60 -41.22
N ALA A 308 12.37 -18.50 -41.98
CA ALA A 308 12.18 -18.33 -43.42
C ALA A 308 11.26 -17.15 -43.76
N ALA A 309 10.14 -16.99 -43.03
CA ALA A 309 9.20 -15.88 -43.20
C ALA A 309 9.82 -14.52 -42.81
N LEU A 310 10.66 -14.51 -41.77
CA LEU A 310 11.46 -13.34 -41.37
C LEU A 310 12.46 -12.95 -42.47
N ARG A 311 13.17 -13.92 -43.07
CA ARG A 311 14.10 -13.66 -44.19
C ARG A 311 13.40 -13.10 -45.44
N GLN A 312 12.14 -13.43 -45.65
CA GLN A 312 11.35 -12.95 -46.78
C GLN A 312 10.79 -11.53 -46.59
N ASN A 313 10.84 -10.96 -45.37
CA ASN A 313 10.36 -9.61 -45.08
C ASN A 313 11.46 -8.69 -44.51
N PRO A 314 12.20 -7.96 -45.38
CA PRO A 314 13.30 -7.09 -44.96
C PRO A 314 12.87 -5.92 -44.05
N SER A 315 11.63 -5.45 -44.16
CA SER A 315 11.06 -4.40 -43.31
C SER A 315 10.83 -4.87 -41.89
N LEU A 316 10.37 -6.12 -41.73
CA LEU A 316 10.13 -6.73 -40.43
C LEU A 316 11.45 -6.99 -39.71
N LEU A 317 12.49 -7.46 -40.42
CA LEU A 317 13.84 -7.59 -39.87
C LEU A 317 14.42 -6.26 -39.37
N LYS A 318 14.11 -5.13 -40.02
CA LYS A 318 14.52 -3.80 -39.53
C LYS A 318 13.84 -3.43 -38.22
N GLN A 319 12.58 -3.83 -38.02
CA GLN A 319 11.82 -3.55 -36.80
C GLN A 319 12.32 -4.40 -35.62
N PHE A 320 12.67 -5.66 -35.86
CA PHE A 320 13.16 -6.57 -34.81
C PHE A 320 14.66 -6.47 -34.55
N ARG A 321 15.40 -5.74 -35.39
CA ARG A 321 16.86 -5.57 -35.25
C ARG A 321 17.30 -5.17 -33.83
N PRO A 322 16.70 -4.16 -33.16
CA PRO A 322 17.17 -3.76 -31.83
C PRO A 322 17.03 -4.88 -30.80
N ILE A 323 15.93 -5.62 -30.86
CA ILE A 323 15.66 -6.74 -29.94
C ILE A 323 16.65 -7.87 -30.20
N LEU A 324 16.92 -8.20 -31.46
CA LEU A 324 17.88 -9.23 -31.83
C LEU A 324 19.32 -8.85 -31.46
N GLU A 325 19.67 -7.57 -31.59
CA GLU A 325 20.96 -7.02 -31.16
C GLU A 325 21.11 -7.13 -29.64
N ASP A 326 20.10 -6.74 -28.87
CA ASP A 326 20.10 -6.84 -27.41
C ASP A 326 20.16 -8.30 -26.92
N THR A 327 19.39 -9.21 -27.51
CA THR A 327 19.42 -10.65 -27.17
C THR A 327 20.76 -11.29 -27.53
N LEU A 328 21.33 -10.95 -28.70
CA LEU A 328 22.66 -11.41 -29.07
C LEU A 328 23.72 -10.88 -28.10
N GLN A 329 23.57 -9.63 -27.66
CA GLN A 329 24.48 -8.99 -26.72
C GLN A 329 24.44 -9.65 -25.34
N GLU A 330 23.25 -9.95 -24.82
CA GLU A 330 23.06 -10.72 -23.59
C GLU A 330 23.71 -12.12 -23.68
N LYS A 331 23.50 -12.82 -24.81
CA LYS A 331 24.14 -14.12 -25.07
C LYS A 331 25.67 -14.03 -25.08
N MET A 332 26.21 -12.94 -25.65
CA MET A 332 27.65 -12.70 -25.69
C MET A 332 28.21 -12.42 -24.29
N GLU A 333 27.46 -11.70 -23.44
CA GLU A 333 27.81 -11.45 -22.04
C GLU A 333 27.83 -12.74 -21.21
N ASP A 334 26.83 -13.61 -21.37
CA ASP A 334 26.76 -14.92 -20.72
C ASP A 334 27.95 -15.81 -21.09
N MET A 335 28.43 -15.67 -22.32
CA MET A 335 29.63 -16.35 -22.83
C MET A 335 30.94 -15.62 -22.49
N GLY A 336 30.89 -14.54 -21.71
CA GLY A 336 32.06 -13.83 -21.18
C GLY A 336 32.63 -12.73 -22.07
N ILE A 337 31.90 -12.29 -23.11
CA ILE A 337 32.28 -11.15 -23.96
C ILE A 337 31.49 -9.91 -23.53
N LYS A 338 32.19 -8.86 -23.09
CA LYS A 338 31.57 -7.62 -22.59
C LYS A 338 30.99 -6.76 -23.73
N ARG A 339 29.95 -5.96 -23.43
CA ARG A 339 29.21 -5.06 -24.36
C ARG A 339 30.09 -4.17 -25.24
N ASP A 340 31.20 -3.67 -24.69
CA ASP A 340 32.07 -2.70 -25.36
C ASP A 340 33.37 -3.33 -25.90
N ALA A 341 33.42 -4.65 -26.01
CA ALA A 341 34.62 -5.36 -26.46
C ALA A 341 34.89 -5.07 -27.94
N LYS A 342 36.04 -4.42 -28.23
CA LYS A 342 36.50 -4.14 -29.60
C LYS A 342 37.10 -5.36 -30.32
N GLY A 343 37.13 -6.52 -29.65
CA GLY A 343 37.64 -7.78 -30.17
C GLY A 343 37.59 -8.89 -29.13
N ILE A 344 37.68 -10.14 -29.58
CA ILE A 344 37.68 -11.32 -28.71
C ILE A 344 39.14 -11.71 -28.42
N PRO A 345 39.59 -11.70 -27.15
CA PRO A 345 40.94 -12.14 -26.80
C PRO A 345 41.18 -13.60 -27.21
N VAL A 346 42.39 -13.94 -27.65
CA VAL A 346 42.73 -15.30 -28.16
C VAL A 346 42.42 -16.41 -27.15
N GLN A 347 42.60 -16.15 -25.85
CA GLN A 347 42.27 -17.11 -24.80
C GLN A 347 40.75 -17.30 -24.64
N THR A 348 39.99 -16.22 -24.67
CA THR A 348 38.52 -16.25 -24.67
C THR A 348 38.00 -16.96 -25.91
N PHE A 349 38.60 -16.73 -27.08
CA PHE A 349 38.27 -17.41 -28.33
C PHE A 349 38.47 -18.93 -28.22
N LYS A 350 39.63 -19.39 -27.73
CA LYS A 350 39.90 -20.83 -27.54
C LYS A 350 38.93 -21.49 -26.56
N HIS A 351 38.57 -20.78 -25.49
CA HIS A 351 37.58 -21.26 -24.53
C HIS A 351 36.18 -21.38 -25.17
N LEU A 352 35.73 -20.33 -25.87
CA LEU A 352 34.46 -20.32 -26.61
C LEU A 352 34.40 -21.42 -27.67
N GLU A 353 35.49 -21.64 -28.39
CA GLU A 353 35.59 -22.71 -29.39
C GLU A 353 35.39 -24.09 -28.76
N SER A 354 35.99 -24.33 -27.59
CA SER A 354 35.78 -25.59 -26.85
C SER A 354 34.35 -25.76 -26.35
N LEU A 355 33.72 -24.68 -25.89
CA LEU A 355 32.35 -24.68 -25.37
C LEU A 355 31.33 -24.89 -26.50
N LEU A 356 31.48 -24.19 -27.62
CA LEU A 356 30.66 -24.37 -28.82
C LEU A 356 30.82 -25.78 -29.39
N ARG A 357 32.02 -26.35 -29.34
CA ARG A 357 32.25 -27.75 -29.74
C ARG A 357 31.47 -28.72 -28.86
N ALA A 358 31.53 -28.57 -27.54
CA ALA A 358 30.78 -29.40 -26.61
C ALA A 358 29.25 -29.28 -26.83
N GLN A 359 28.76 -28.06 -27.05
CA GLN A 359 27.33 -27.81 -27.29
C GLN A 359 26.87 -28.44 -28.62
N ARG A 360 27.68 -28.34 -29.68
CA ARG A 360 27.41 -28.99 -30.97
C ARG A 360 27.38 -30.51 -30.84
N GLU A 361 28.31 -31.10 -30.11
CA GLU A 361 28.31 -32.54 -29.85
C GLU A 361 27.09 -32.99 -29.04
N GLN A 362 26.71 -32.23 -28.01
CA GLN A 362 25.52 -32.51 -27.22
C GLN A 362 24.25 -32.44 -28.07
N ARG A 363 24.16 -31.46 -28.98
CA ARG A 363 23.03 -31.33 -29.92
C ARG A 363 23.02 -32.46 -30.94
N ALA A 364 24.18 -32.86 -31.47
CA ALA A 364 24.31 -34.00 -32.37
C ALA A 364 23.85 -35.31 -31.72
N ARG A 365 24.14 -35.52 -30.43
CA ARG A 365 23.68 -36.69 -29.67
C ARG A 365 22.15 -36.77 -29.52
N LYS A 366 21.44 -35.66 -29.61
CA LYS A 366 19.95 -35.65 -29.62
C LYS A 366 19.37 -36.25 -30.90
N PHE A 367 20.16 -36.40 -31.96
CA PHE A 367 19.74 -36.97 -33.24
C PHE A 367 20.54 -38.24 -33.51
N SER A 368 19.97 -39.41 -33.20
CA SER A 368 20.66 -40.70 -33.30
C SER A 368 21.23 -40.98 -34.70
N GLU A 369 20.54 -40.54 -35.76
CA GLU A 369 20.95 -40.74 -37.15
C GLU A 369 21.92 -39.67 -37.68
N PHE A 370 22.21 -38.62 -36.91
CA PHE A 370 23.02 -37.49 -37.42
C PHE A 370 24.44 -37.91 -37.77
N LEU A 371 25.08 -38.70 -36.90
CA LEU A 371 26.45 -39.18 -37.12
C LEU A 371 26.51 -40.15 -38.30
N SER A 372 25.52 -41.04 -38.44
CA SER A 372 25.45 -42.01 -39.55
C SER A 372 25.22 -41.32 -40.89
N LEU A 373 24.34 -40.32 -40.93
CA LEU A 373 24.05 -39.52 -42.12
C LEU A 373 25.27 -38.68 -42.54
N ARG A 374 25.93 -38.05 -41.57
CA ARG A 374 27.16 -37.29 -41.81
C ARG A 374 28.25 -38.18 -42.41
N GLU A 375 28.49 -39.36 -41.84
CA GLU A 375 29.50 -40.28 -42.34
C GLU A 375 29.19 -40.72 -43.78
N LYS A 376 27.92 -41.00 -44.11
CA LYS A 376 27.48 -41.31 -45.47
C LYS A 376 27.73 -40.16 -46.44
N LEU A 377 27.40 -38.92 -46.05
CA LEU A 377 27.64 -37.73 -46.88
C LEU A 377 29.12 -37.45 -47.10
N VAL A 378 29.96 -37.64 -46.07
CA VAL A 378 31.42 -37.51 -46.19
C VAL A 378 31.97 -38.56 -47.15
N LYS A 379 31.58 -39.83 -47.01
CA LYS A 379 31.98 -40.91 -47.92
C LYS A 379 31.57 -40.61 -49.36
N GLU A 380 30.34 -40.13 -49.57
CA GLU A 380 29.83 -39.75 -50.89
C GLU A 380 30.58 -38.56 -51.49
N THR A 381 30.92 -37.55 -50.67
CA THR A 381 31.71 -36.40 -51.12
C THR A 381 33.11 -36.81 -51.52
N ILE A 382 33.78 -37.64 -50.70
CA ILE A 382 35.11 -38.20 -51.00
C ILE A 382 35.06 -39.03 -52.29
N ARG A 383 34.03 -39.85 -52.47
CA ARG A 383 33.83 -40.64 -53.70
C ARG A 383 33.74 -39.73 -54.92
N ARG A 384 32.91 -38.67 -54.88
CA ARG A 384 32.75 -37.71 -55.99
C ARG A 384 34.01 -36.91 -56.28
N VAL A 385 34.77 -36.54 -55.26
CA VAL A 385 36.06 -35.85 -55.44
C VAL A 385 37.06 -36.77 -56.12
N LYS A 386 37.16 -38.03 -55.66
CA LYS A 386 38.02 -39.04 -56.29
C LYS A 386 37.61 -39.32 -57.73
N GLU A 387 36.31 -39.42 -58.02
CA GLU A 387 35.79 -39.59 -59.37
C GLU A 387 36.19 -38.43 -60.29
N ARG A 388 36.02 -37.18 -59.83
CA ARG A 388 36.47 -35.99 -60.57
C ARG A 388 37.99 -35.93 -60.76
N GLN A 389 38.78 -36.37 -59.78
CA GLN A 389 40.23 -36.46 -59.89
C GLN A 389 40.67 -37.57 -60.85
N THR A 390 39.99 -38.73 -60.86
CA THR A 390 40.24 -39.79 -61.84
C THR A 390 39.80 -39.39 -63.25
N GLU A 391 38.67 -38.69 -63.40
CA GLU A 391 38.24 -38.12 -64.67
C GLU A 391 39.24 -37.06 -65.17
N ALA A 392 39.79 -36.22 -64.29
CA ALA A 392 40.85 -35.27 -64.62
C ALA A 392 42.20 -35.95 -64.95
N SER A 393 42.49 -37.13 -64.37
CA SER A 393 43.72 -37.89 -64.63
C SER A 393 43.66 -38.70 -65.94
N VAL A 394 42.47 -39.12 -66.36
CA VAL A 394 42.25 -39.83 -67.65
C VAL A 394 42.41 -38.88 -68.86
N PHE A 395 42.31 -37.56 -68.65
CA PHE A 395 42.55 -36.54 -69.69
C PHE A 395 44.03 -36.16 -69.91
N HIS A 396 44.98 -36.73 -69.17
CA HIS A 396 46.42 -36.48 -69.32
C HIS A 396 47.22 -37.73 -69.75
N GLN A 397 46.75 -38.44 -70.77
CA GLN A 397 47.62 -39.29 -71.59
C GLN A 397 47.54 -38.85 -73.06
N ASP A 398 48.23 -37.77 -73.38
CA ASP A 398 48.91 -37.59 -74.67
C ASP A 398 49.95 -36.44 -74.57
N GLY A 399 51.25 -36.78 -74.57
CA GLY A 399 52.37 -35.95 -75.08
C GLY A 399 53.11 -34.90 -74.19
N GLN A 400 54.29 -35.28 -73.66
CA GLN A 400 55.51 -34.47 -73.33
C GLN A 400 55.54 -33.55 -72.05
N PRO A 401 56.73 -33.12 -71.49
CA PRO A 401 57.32 -33.64 -70.24
C PRO A 401 57.53 -32.54 -69.15
N PRO A 402 58.20 -32.80 -68.01
CA PRO A 402 57.70 -32.45 -66.67
C PRO A 402 57.94 -30.97 -66.28
N GLY A 403 56.86 -30.24 -66.05
CA GLY A 403 56.85 -28.99 -65.30
C GLY A 403 56.43 -29.25 -63.86
N VAL A 404 57.31 -28.89 -62.91
CA VAL A 404 57.18 -29.04 -61.45
C VAL A 404 55.74 -28.81 -60.95
N ILE A 405 55.09 -29.87 -60.49
CA ILE A 405 53.85 -29.82 -59.70
C ILE A 405 54.24 -29.32 -58.31
N PRO A 406 53.69 -28.19 -57.79
CA PRO A 406 53.78 -27.94 -56.37
C PRO A 406 52.88 -28.98 -55.68
N ALA A 407 53.44 -29.73 -54.74
CA ALA A 407 52.77 -30.74 -53.94
C ALA A 407 51.49 -30.16 -53.29
N GLY A 408 50.35 -30.29 -53.98
CA GLY A 408 49.03 -29.88 -53.51
C GLY A 408 48.18 -31.04 -52.99
N GLY A 409 48.69 -32.27 -53.06
CA GLY A 409 48.00 -33.48 -52.59
C GLY A 409 47.78 -33.50 -51.08
N ASP A 410 48.67 -32.87 -50.32
CA ASP A 410 48.57 -32.83 -48.86
C ASP A 410 47.49 -31.85 -48.39
N ALA A 411 47.24 -30.75 -49.09
CA ALA A 411 46.25 -29.74 -48.69
C ALA A 411 44.79 -30.21 -48.85
N GLU A 412 44.48 -31.01 -49.87
CA GLU A 412 43.13 -31.56 -50.04
C GLU A 412 42.86 -32.74 -49.10
N LEU A 413 43.86 -33.57 -48.80
CA LEU A 413 43.75 -34.61 -47.77
C LEU A 413 43.62 -34.02 -46.36
N GLU A 414 44.27 -32.90 -46.08
CA GLU A 414 44.13 -32.14 -44.84
C GLU A 414 42.75 -31.46 -44.71
N LEU A 415 42.18 -30.97 -45.83
CA LEU A 415 40.80 -30.47 -45.90
C LEU A 415 39.78 -31.59 -45.63
N VAL A 416 40.03 -32.79 -46.14
CA VAL A 416 39.17 -33.97 -45.93
C VAL A 416 39.33 -34.53 -44.51
N ALA A 417 40.54 -34.53 -43.94
CA ALA A 417 40.78 -34.88 -42.54
C ALA A 417 40.06 -33.91 -41.57
N SER A 418 40.04 -32.61 -41.91
CA SER A 418 39.31 -31.57 -41.16
C SER A 418 37.79 -31.80 -41.14
N LEU A 419 37.22 -32.40 -42.20
CA LEU A 419 35.80 -32.75 -42.29
C LEU A 419 35.42 -34.04 -41.53
N THR A 420 36.38 -34.93 -41.31
CA THR A 420 36.18 -36.21 -40.58
C THR A 420 36.21 -36.07 -39.06
N SER A 421 36.82 -35.02 -38.51
CA SER A 421 36.77 -34.73 -37.08
C SER A 421 35.47 -33.99 -36.74
N CYS A 422 34.79 -34.35 -35.64
CA CYS A 422 33.59 -33.62 -35.17
C CYS A 422 33.87 -32.14 -34.81
N SER A 423 35.15 -31.78 -34.86
CA SER A 423 35.84 -30.66 -34.27
C SER A 423 35.85 -29.37 -35.09
N ASP A 424 36.11 -29.44 -36.41
CA ASP A 424 36.65 -28.28 -37.15
C ASP A 424 35.73 -27.76 -38.26
N MET A 425 34.43 -27.74 -38.00
CA MET A 425 33.50 -26.99 -38.85
C MET A 425 33.42 -25.53 -38.35
N ARG A 426 34.24 -24.63 -38.93
CA ARG A 426 33.87 -23.20 -38.97
C ARG A 426 32.75 -23.05 -40.01
N PRO A 427 31.53 -22.64 -39.62
CA PRO A 427 30.53 -22.25 -40.61
C PRO A 427 31.05 -21.04 -41.40
N PRO A 428 30.66 -20.85 -42.67
CA PRO A 428 30.80 -19.55 -43.31
C PRO A 428 30.23 -18.47 -42.38
N LEU A 429 30.91 -17.34 -42.21
CA LEU A 429 30.57 -16.31 -41.18
C LEU A 429 29.11 -15.86 -41.20
N HIS A 430 28.42 -15.98 -42.34
CA HIS A 430 27.00 -15.73 -42.51
C HIS A 430 26.07 -16.72 -41.77
N VAL A 431 26.50 -17.96 -41.51
CA VAL A 431 25.69 -19.02 -40.86
C VAL A 431 25.91 -19.06 -39.34
N ALA A 432 27.08 -18.61 -38.85
CA ALA A 432 27.42 -18.63 -37.43
C ALA A 432 26.54 -17.73 -36.54
N LEU A 433 25.91 -16.69 -37.11
CA LEU A 433 24.99 -15.80 -36.39
C LEU A 433 23.64 -16.44 -36.05
N LEU A 434 23.30 -17.58 -36.65
CA LEU A 434 22.01 -18.27 -36.46
C LEU A 434 22.05 -19.41 -35.44
N ASP A 435 23.23 -19.80 -34.96
CA ASP A 435 23.37 -20.82 -33.91
C ASP A 435 23.52 -20.21 -32.50
N LEU A 436 23.55 -18.87 -32.39
CA LEU A 436 23.68 -18.12 -31.13
C LEU A 436 22.38 -17.45 -30.67
N LEU A 437 21.41 -17.30 -31.56
CA LEU A 437 20.00 -17.02 -31.24
C LEU A 437 19.26 -18.36 -31.13
#